data_AF-A0A3S0YZ75-F1
#
_entry.id   AF-A0A3S0YZ75-F1
#
_cell.length_a   1.000
_cell.length_b   1.000
_cell.length_c   1.000
_cell.angle_alpha   90.00
_cell.angle_beta   90.00
_cell.angle_gamma   90.00
#
_symmetry.space_group_name_H-M   'P 1'
#
loop_
_entity.id
_entity.type
_entity.pdbx_description
1 polymer ?
#
loop_
_entity_poly.entity_id
_entity_poly.type
_entity_poly.pdbx_seq_one_letter_code
_entity_poly.pdbx_strand_id
1 'polypeptide(L)'
;MEIEAVPAQESLPIVKQKALIQQPLFIITLLLAIVSVAGVGFLYQKNGDLKKQSDAQLASLDDLSKKIEAYRADSSKLSNLQEKSDALSKVAFLVSEQHDIEGAVVTDDFTVDKVYLGVQDSGELNITIDINTQPQMALHYTGQGAFDLSDRELRAKSLAIINEVKDRYTSNATDQMPKWDDSSVYLTIKNYAIGDSTSGEFKLVGEK
;
A
#
# COMPACT_ATOMS: atom_id res chain seq x y z
N MET A 1 -48.16 -101.82 84.86
CA MET A 1 -49.07 -100.68 84.68
C MET A 1 -48.63 -100.02 83.37
N GLU A 2 -49.36 -100.30 82.29
CA GLU A 2 -49.27 -99.60 81.00
C GLU A 2 -49.49 -98.10 81.21
N ILE A 3 -48.88 -97.24 80.38
CA ILE A 3 -49.45 -96.57 79.19
C ILE A 3 -48.27 -95.67 78.71
N GLU A 4 -47.90 -95.41 77.46
CA GLU A 4 -48.34 -95.70 76.09
C GLU A 4 -47.13 -95.36 75.19
N ALA A 5 -47.09 -95.92 73.98
CA ALA A 5 -46.12 -95.58 72.94
C ALA A 5 -46.44 -94.24 72.26
N VAL A 6 -45.46 -93.63 71.58
CA VAL A 6 -45.58 -92.92 70.27
C VAL A 6 -44.17 -92.51 69.79
N PRO A 7 -43.89 -92.49 68.47
CA PRO A 7 -42.60 -92.86 67.88
C PRO A 7 -41.73 -91.68 67.39
N ALA A 8 -40.55 -92.06 66.91
CA ALA A 8 -39.45 -91.24 66.40
C ALA A 8 -39.80 -90.29 65.22
N GLN A 9 -39.08 -89.18 65.13
CA GLN A 9 -38.86 -88.48 63.86
C GLN A 9 -37.48 -87.82 63.77
N GLU A 10 -36.91 -87.96 62.58
CA GLU A 10 -35.54 -87.75 62.14
C GLU A 10 -35.07 -86.28 62.18
N SER A 11 -33.76 -86.13 62.43
CA SER A 11 -33.02 -84.88 62.28
C SER A 11 -32.88 -84.46 60.82
N LEU A 12 -33.34 -83.26 60.47
CA LEU A 12 -33.08 -82.65 59.17
C LEU A 12 -31.66 -82.04 59.09
N PRO A 13 -30.96 -82.16 57.94
CA PRO A 13 -29.61 -81.62 57.76
C PRO A 13 -29.62 -80.10 57.56
N ILE A 14 -28.66 -79.41 58.19
CA ILE A 14 -28.38 -77.99 57.96
C ILE A 14 -27.73 -77.85 56.57
N VAL A 15 -28.54 -77.57 55.56
CA VAL A 15 -28.05 -77.18 54.23
C VAL A 15 -27.55 -75.74 54.30
N LYS A 16 -26.24 -75.55 54.21
CA LYS A 16 -25.61 -74.23 54.02
C LYS A 16 -26.19 -73.57 52.76
N GLN A 17 -27.04 -72.58 52.96
CA GLN A 17 -27.64 -71.78 51.90
C GLN A 17 -26.54 -70.96 51.20
N LYS A 18 -26.12 -71.41 50.02
CA LYS A 18 -25.17 -70.67 49.15
C LYS A 18 -25.84 -69.37 48.71
N ALA A 19 -25.17 -68.24 48.92
CA ALA A 19 -25.73 -66.89 48.93
C ALA A 19 -26.58 -66.52 47.68
N LEU A 20 -27.88 -66.33 47.89
CA LEU A 20 -28.85 -65.80 46.92
C LEU A 20 -28.62 -64.31 46.56
N ILE A 21 -27.68 -63.64 47.25
CA ILE A 21 -27.35 -62.22 47.08
C ILE A 21 -26.52 -61.98 45.79
N GLN A 22 -25.88 -63.01 45.24
CA GLN A 22 -25.03 -62.87 44.05
C GLN A 22 -25.82 -62.68 42.74
N GLN A 23 -27.05 -63.20 42.64
CA GLN A 23 -27.87 -63.08 41.43
C GLN A 23 -28.37 -61.66 41.13
N PRO A 24 -28.98 -60.91 42.09
CA PRO A 24 -29.40 -59.53 41.81
C PRO A 24 -28.20 -58.60 41.60
N LEU A 25 -27.09 -58.80 42.32
CA LEU A 25 -25.86 -58.03 42.11
C LEU A 25 -25.29 -58.24 40.70
N PHE A 26 -25.27 -59.49 40.22
CA PHE A 26 -24.80 -59.81 38.87
C PHE A 26 -25.62 -59.11 37.78
N ILE A 27 -26.96 -59.09 37.92
CA ILE A 27 -27.87 -58.42 36.98
C ILE A 27 -27.61 -56.90 36.98
N ILE A 28 -27.46 -56.28 38.14
CA ILE A 28 -27.18 -54.84 38.26
C ILE A 28 -25.83 -54.50 37.63
N THR A 29 -24.78 -55.29 37.89
CA THR A 29 -23.47 -55.09 37.25
C THR A 29 -23.50 -55.27 35.75
N LEU A 30 -24.30 -56.21 35.23
CA LEU A 30 -24.45 -56.43 33.80
C LEU A 30 -25.16 -55.24 33.13
N LEU A 31 -26.22 -54.71 33.75
CA LEU A 31 -26.92 -53.52 33.27
C LEU A 31 -26.02 -52.28 33.28
N LEU A 32 -25.26 -52.06 34.36
CA LEU A 32 -24.28 -50.98 34.43
C LEU A 32 -23.21 -51.12 33.35
N ALA A 33 -22.69 -52.33 33.11
CA ALA A 33 -21.71 -52.57 32.06
C ALA A 33 -22.26 -52.26 30.66
N ILE A 34 -23.51 -52.63 30.36
CA ILE A 34 -24.16 -52.33 29.07
C ILE A 34 -24.29 -50.81 28.87
N VAL A 35 -24.75 -50.08 29.89
CA VAL A 35 -24.87 -48.61 29.85
C VAL A 35 -23.50 -47.95 29.68
N SER A 36 -22.46 -48.45 30.35
CA SER A 36 -21.10 -47.96 30.19
C SER A 36 -20.55 -48.20 28.77
N VAL A 37 -20.75 -49.39 28.19
CA VAL A 37 -20.31 -49.70 26.82
C VAL A 37 -21.04 -48.84 25.79
N ALA A 38 -22.36 -48.63 25.96
CA ALA A 38 -23.13 -47.73 25.11
C ALA A 38 -22.65 -46.27 25.21
N GLY A 39 -22.33 -45.81 26.43
CA GLY A 39 -21.76 -44.48 26.66
C GLY A 39 -20.38 -44.30 26.00
N VAL A 40 -19.51 -45.30 26.08
CA VAL A 40 -18.20 -45.28 25.40
C VAL A 40 -18.36 -45.26 23.88
N GLY A 41 -19.30 -46.04 23.32
CA GLY A 41 -19.60 -46.02 21.88
C GLY A 41 -20.09 -44.65 21.39
N PHE A 42 -20.99 -44.03 22.13
CA PHE A 42 -21.49 -42.68 21.83
C PHE A 42 -20.38 -41.62 21.90
N LEU A 43 -19.54 -41.68 22.94
CA LEU A 43 -18.39 -40.78 23.08
C LEU A 43 -17.37 -40.97 21.96
N TYR A 44 -17.09 -42.21 21.55
CA TYR A 44 -16.18 -42.49 20.43
C TYR A 44 -16.70 -41.90 19.12
N GLN A 45 -18.00 -42.05 18.83
CA GLN A 45 -18.63 -41.45 17.65
C GLN A 45 -18.54 -39.93 17.68
N LYS A 46 -18.91 -39.29 18.80
CA LYS A 46 -18.81 -37.84 18.95
C LYS A 46 -17.38 -37.32 18.85
N ASN A 47 -16.41 -38.05 19.40
CA ASN A 47 -15.00 -37.70 19.31
C ASN A 47 -14.48 -37.83 17.87
N GLY A 48 -14.95 -38.83 17.12
CA GLY A 48 -14.69 -38.96 15.69
C GLY A 48 -15.27 -37.81 14.87
N ASP A 49 -16.50 -37.39 15.15
CA ASP A 49 -17.14 -36.24 14.48
C ASP A 49 -16.45 -34.92 14.82
N LEU A 50 -16.09 -34.71 16.09
CA LEU A 50 -15.32 -33.56 16.56
C LEU A 50 -13.95 -33.50 15.89
N LYS A 51 -13.25 -34.64 15.77
CA LYS A 51 -11.97 -34.71 15.07
C LYS A 51 -12.11 -34.34 13.59
N LYS A 52 -13.12 -34.88 12.89
CA LYS A 52 -13.41 -34.50 11.50
C LYS A 52 -13.71 -33.01 11.34
N GLN A 53 -14.48 -32.43 12.25
CA GLN A 53 -14.77 -31.00 12.25
C GLN A 53 -13.50 -30.18 12.52
N SER A 54 -12.67 -30.60 13.46
CA SER A 54 -11.38 -29.97 13.76
C SER A 54 -10.44 -30.00 12.55
N ASP A 55 -10.32 -31.15 11.88
CA ASP A 55 -9.49 -31.30 10.68
C ASP A 55 -10.01 -30.43 9.52
N ALA A 56 -11.34 -30.36 9.34
CA ALA A 56 -11.97 -29.50 8.35
C ALA A 56 -11.77 -28.01 8.64
N GLN A 57 -11.84 -27.61 9.92
CA GLN A 57 -11.57 -26.23 10.34
C GLN A 57 -10.10 -25.84 10.13
N LEU A 58 -9.16 -26.75 10.43
CA LEU A 58 -7.73 -26.53 10.17
C LEU A 58 -7.46 -26.34 8.67
N ALA A 59 -8.07 -27.17 7.82
CA ALA A 59 -7.97 -27.02 6.37
C ALA A 59 -8.55 -25.68 5.89
N SER A 60 -9.68 -25.24 6.46
CA SER A 60 -10.28 -23.95 6.13
C SER A 60 -9.40 -22.77 6.59
N LEU A 61 -8.72 -22.87 7.73
CA LEU A 61 -7.79 -21.84 8.20
C LEU A 61 -6.55 -21.73 7.30
N ASP A 62 -6.00 -22.86 6.85
CA ASP A 62 -4.88 -22.88 5.91
C ASP A 62 -5.26 -22.22 4.56
N ASP A 63 -6.46 -22.54 4.03
CA ASP A 63 -6.99 -21.91 2.81
C ASP A 63 -7.20 -20.39 2.98
N LEU A 64 -7.78 -19.96 4.11
CA LEU A 64 -7.93 -18.53 4.40
C LEU A 64 -6.58 -17.82 4.52
N SER A 65 -5.59 -18.44 5.19
CA SER A 65 -4.25 -17.87 5.32
C SER A 65 -3.61 -17.63 3.95
N LYS A 66 -3.68 -18.63 3.06
CA LYS A 66 -3.17 -18.53 1.68
C LYS A 66 -3.89 -17.43 0.88
N LYS A 67 -5.21 -17.32 1.03
CA LYS A 67 -5.98 -16.23 0.39
C LYS A 67 -5.55 -14.86 0.91
N ILE A 68 -5.35 -14.71 2.22
CA ILE A 68 -4.88 -13.45 2.82
C ILE A 68 -3.49 -13.07 2.29
N GLU A 69 -2.56 -14.02 2.18
CA GLU A 69 -1.24 -13.79 1.61
C GLU A 69 -1.32 -13.35 0.14
N ALA A 70 -2.16 -14.01 -0.66
CA ALA A 70 -2.41 -13.63 -2.04
C ALA A 70 -2.99 -12.21 -2.16
N TYR A 71 -4.00 -11.87 -1.34
CA TYR A 71 -4.56 -10.51 -1.31
C TYR A 71 -3.53 -9.45 -0.92
N ARG A 72 -2.66 -9.74 0.06
CA ARG A 72 -1.58 -8.82 0.45
C ARG A 72 -0.59 -8.60 -0.71
N ALA A 73 -0.22 -9.67 -1.41
CA ALA A 73 0.68 -9.58 -2.56
C ALA A 73 0.07 -8.81 -3.74
N ASP A 74 -1.23 -8.96 -3.99
CA ASP A 74 -1.90 -8.21 -5.06
C ASP A 74 -2.14 -6.74 -4.66
N SER A 75 -2.41 -6.46 -3.38
CA SER A 75 -2.51 -5.09 -2.87
C SER A 75 -1.19 -4.33 -3.00
N SER A 76 -0.04 -4.98 -2.75
CA SER A 76 1.26 -4.32 -2.91
C SER A 76 1.60 -4.04 -4.38
N LYS A 77 1.25 -4.95 -5.30
CA LYS A 77 1.34 -4.68 -6.75
C LYS A 77 0.46 -3.51 -7.16
N LEU A 78 -0.76 -3.42 -6.62
CA LEU A 78 -1.68 -2.33 -6.93
C LEU A 78 -1.13 -0.97 -6.46
N SER A 79 -0.57 -0.90 -5.25
CA SER A 79 0.13 0.30 -4.75
C SER A 79 1.25 0.73 -5.69
N ASN A 80 2.11 -0.20 -6.08
CA ASN A 80 3.23 0.08 -7.00
C ASN A 80 2.74 0.53 -8.39
N LEU A 81 1.62 0.00 -8.87
CA LEU A 81 1.03 0.42 -10.14
C LEU A 81 0.44 1.82 -10.04
N GLN A 82 -0.22 2.14 -8.92
CA GLN A 82 -0.76 3.46 -8.66
C GLN A 82 0.34 4.51 -8.60
N GLU A 83 1.42 4.25 -7.85
CA GLU A 83 2.60 5.13 -7.79
C GLU A 83 3.21 5.39 -9.18
N LYS A 84 3.33 4.33 -10.00
CA LYS A 84 3.82 4.47 -11.38
C LYS A 84 2.86 5.25 -12.27
N SER A 85 1.55 5.05 -12.10
CA SER A 85 0.52 5.79 -12.84
C SER A 85 0.55 7.28 -12.49
N ASP A 86 0.73 7.62 -11.22
CA ASP A 86 0.83 8.99 -10.75
C ASP A 86 2.11 9.65 -11.28
N ALA A 87 3.24 8.94 -11.22
CA ALA A 87 4.50 9.42 -11.79
C ALA A 87 4.41 9.66 -13.30
N LEU A 88 3.79 8.73 -14.04
CA LEU A 88 3.59 8.85 -15.48
C LEU A 88 2.67 10.03 -15.82
N SER A 89 1.59 10.22 -15.07
CA SER A 89 0.66 11.34 -15.26
C SER A 89 1.36 12.68 -15.06
N LYS A 90 2.23 12.80 -14.05
CA LYS A 90 3.06 14.00 -13.84
C LYS A 90 4.00 14.25 -15.01
N VAL A 91 4.73 13.22 -15.45
CA VAL A 91 5.65 13.36 -16.60
C VAL A 91 4.88 13.76 -17.87
N ALA A 92 3.73 13.15 -18.14
CA ALA A 92 2.90 13.48 -19.29
C ALA A 92 2.40 14.92 -19.24
N PHE A 93 1.96 15.40 -18.06
CA PHE A 93 1.60 16.80 -17.86
C PHE A 93 2.78 17.73 -18.14
N LEU A 94 3.95 17.48 -17.54
CA LEU A 94 5.13 18.32 -17.74
C LEU A 94 5.56 18.38 -19.21
N VAL A 95 5.53 17.26 -19.93
CA VAL A 95 5.87 17.23 -21.37
C VAL A 95 4.83 17.99 -22.20
N SER A 96 3.54 17.89 -21.85
CA SER A 96 2.49 18.67 -22.51
C SER A 96 2.72 20.17 -22.31
N GLU A 97 2.97 20.60 -21.08
CA GLU A 97 3.23 22.02 -20.79
C GLU A 97 4.50 22.51 -21.46
N GLN A 98 5.57 21.69 -21.49
CA GLN A 98 6.77 22.04 -22.25
C GLN A 98 6.43 22.36 -23.71
N HIS A 99 5.70 21.47 -24.37
CA HIS A 99 5.29 21.67 -25.76
C HIS A 99 4.39 22.90 -25.95
N ASP A 100 3.47 23.15 -25.01
CA ASP A 100 2.55 24.28 -25.09
C ASP A 100 3.24 25.64 -24.81
N ILE A 101 4.37 25.64 -24.11
CA ILE A 101 5.17 26.84 -23.82
C ILE A 101 6.12 27.13 -24.99
N GLU A 102 6.76 26.11 -25.55
CA GLU A 102 7.76 26.22 -26.63
C GLU A 102 7.21 26.97 -27.86
N GLY A 103 7.83 28.09 -28.21
CA GLY A 103 7.43 28.96 -29.31
C GLY A 103 6.14 29.77 -29.10
N ALA A 104 5.32 29.43 -28.11
CA ALA A 104 4.06 30.13 -27.81
C ALA A 104 4.22 31.23 -26.76
N VAL A 105 5.15 31.06 -25.81
CA VAL A 105 5.44 32.08 -24.80
C VAL A 105 6.44 33.09 -25.34
N VAL A 106 5.99 34.34 -25.40
CA VAL A 106 6.67 35.44 -26.07
C VAL A 106 6.50 36.72 -25.26
N THR A 107 7.58 37.48 -25.13
CA THR A 107 7.59 38.89 -24.70
C THR A 107 8.09 39.77 -25.85
N ASP A 108 8.11 41.09 -25.63
CA ASP A 108 8.69 42.03 -26.58
C ASP A 108 10.20 41.80 -26.84
N ASP A 109 10.88 41.13 -25.90
CA ASP A 109 12.33 40.94 -25.92
C ASP A 109 12.75 39.50 -26.27
N PHE A 110 11.96 38.51 -25.85
CA PHE A 110 12.33 37.10 -25.93
C PHE A 110 11.19 36.21 -26.39
N THR A 111 11.54 35.07 -26.97
CA THR A 111 10.64 33.94 -27.21
C THR A 111 11.22 32.71 -26.54
N VAL A 112 10.39 31.85 -25.94
CA VAL A 112 10.88 30.55 -25.48
C VAL A 112 11.17 29.66 -26.70
N ASP A 113 12.42 29.22 -26.84
CA ASP A 113 12.81 28.21 -27.84
C ASP A 113 12.55 26.80 -27.30
N LYS A 114 13.04 26.56 -26.08
CA LYS A 114 12.91 25.28 -25.38
C LYS A 114 12.63 25.51 -23.92
N VAL A 115 11.85 24.63 -23.32
CA VAL A 115 11.72 24.57 -21.87
C VAL A 115 11.87 23.13 -21.40
N TYR A 116 12.64 22.95 -20.33
CA TYR A 116 12.73 21.70 -19.62
C TYR A 116 12.10 21.88 -18.25
N LEU A 117 11.08 21.07 -17.99
CA LEU A 117 10.38 20.93 -16.71
C LEU A 117 10.64 19.52 -16.18
N GLY A 118 11.45 19.38 -15.15
CA GLY A 118 11.78 18.10 -14.52
C GLY A 118 11.46 18.11 -13.04
N VAL A 119 11.30 16.92 -12.44
CA VAL A 119 11.12 16.79 -10.99
C VAL A 119 12.40 16.21 -10.40
N GLN A 120 12.94 16.86 -9.37
CA GLN A 120 14.10 16.35 -8.63
C GLN A 120 13.68 15.24 -7.67
N ASP A 121 14.64 14.51 -7.11
CA ASP A 121 14.38 13.47 -6.10
C ASP A 121 13.69 14.04 -4.84
N SER A 122 13.85 15.34 -4.57
CA SER A 122 13.14 16.07 -3.50
C SER A 122 11.65 16.30 -3.79
N GLY A 123 11.20 16.06 -5.01
CA GLY A 123 9.86 16.40 -5.49
C GLY A 123 9.73 17.84 -6.00
N GLU A 124 10.79 18.63 -5.90
CA GLU A 124 10.83 20.02 -6.37
C GLU A 124 10.94 20.08 -7.90
N LEU A 125 10.32 21.11 -8.47
CA LEU A 125 10.36 21.37 -9.90
C LEU A 125 11.73 21.99 -10.26
N ASN A 126 12.39 21.43 -11.27
CA ASN A 126 13.61 21.97 -11.86
C ASN A 126 13.29 22.50 -13.26
N ILE A 127 13.63 23.76 -13.52
CA ILE A 127 13.17 24.47 -14.71
C ILE A 127 14.37 25.03 -15.47
N THR A 128 14.48 24.71 -16.74
CA THR A 128 15.44 25.36 -17.64
C THR A 128 14.67 25.96 -18.80
N ILE A 129 14.86 27.26 -19.03
CA ILE A 129 14.21 27.99 -20.11
C ILE A 129 15.32 28.44 -21.06
N ASP A 130 15.35 27.92 -22.29
CA ASP A 130 16.20 28.43 -23.36
C ASP A 130 15.37 29.37 -24.24
N ILE A 131 15.87 30.60 -24.38
CA ILE A 131 15.18 31.66 -25.11
C ILE A 131 15.90 32.02 -26.40
N ASN A 132 15.15 32.56 -27.33
CA ASN A 132 15.65 33.32 -28.46
C ASN A 132 15.31 34.81 -28.29
N THR A 133 16.11 35.67 -28.93
CA THR A 133 15.87 37.12 -28.95
C THR A 133 14.83 37.50 -30.00
N GLN A 134 13.93 38.41 -29.64
CA GLN A 134 13.17 39.19 -30.62
C GLN A 134 14.09 40.15 -31.41
N PRO A 135 13.66 40.64 -32.59
CA PRO A 135 14.52 41.42 -33.48
C PRO A 135 15.23 42.62 -32.85
N GLN A 136 14.56 43.36 -31.93
CA GLN A 136 15.17 44.51 -31.26
C GLN A 136 16.21 44.05 -30.22
N MET A 137 15.88 43.04 -29.42
CA MET A 137 16.79 42.48 -28.40
C MET A 137 18.02 41.80 -29.02
N ALA A 138 17.89 41.27 -30.25
CA ALA A 138 18.99 40.65 -30.98
C ALA A 138 20.15 41.61 -31.23
N LEU A 139 19.90 42.91 -31.36
CA LEU A 139 20.92 43.95 -31.55
C LEU A 139 21.79 44.15 -30.31
N HIS A 140 21.28 43.80 -29.13
CA HIS A 140 21.98 43.90 -27.86
C HIS A 140 22.72 42.61 -27.50
N TYR A 141 22.46 41.49 -28.17
CA TYR A 141 23.10 40.21 -27.83
C TYR A 141 24.56 40.19 -28.31
N THR A 142 25.50 40.09 -27.38
CA THR A 142 26.95 40.08 -27.67
C THR A 142 27.54 38.67 -27.76
N GLY A 143 26.72 37.64 -27.50
CA GLY A 143 27.13 36.24 -27.55
C GLY A 143 27.32 35.64 -26.16
N GLN A 144 27.34 34.30 -26.10
CA GLN A 144 27.67 33.54 -24.87
C GLN A 144 26.82 33.90 -23.64
N GLY A 145 25.56 34.25 -23.84
CA GLY A 145 24.64 34.63 -22.74
C GLY A 145 24.74 36.10 -22.32
N ALA A 146 25.66 36.87 -22.91
CA ALA A 146 25.86 38.27 -22.59
C ALA A 146 25.05 39.21 -23.50
N PHE A 147 24.69 40.36 -22.94
CA PHE A 147 23.99 41.45 -23.62
C PHE A 147 24.66 42.79 -23.29
N ASP A 148 24.68 43.70 -24.27
CA ASP A 148 25.03 45.11 -24.07
C ASP A 148 23.84 45.87 -23.49
N LEU A 149 23.49 45.53 -22.25
CA LEU A 149 22.44 46.13 -21.43
C LEU A 149 22.94 46.25 -19.99
N SER A 150 22.30 47.11 -19.20
CA SER A 150 22.54 47.12 -17.75
C SER A 150 21.98 45.86 -17.08
N ASP A 151 22.63 45.39 -16.01
CA ASP A 151 22.16 44.23 -15.22
C ASP A 151 20.70 44.38 -14.77
N ARG A 152 20.32 45.59 -14.36
CA ARG A 152 18.93 45.90 -13.96
C ARG A 152 17.94 45.66 -15.11
N GLU A 153 18.29 46.09 -16.31
CA GLU A 153 17.45 45.97 -17.49
C GLU A 153 17.35 44.51 -17.95
N LEU A 154 18.50 43.83 -18.08
CA LEU A 154 18.53 42.42 -18.47
C LEU A 154 17.77 41.55 -17.47
N ARG A 155 17.91 41.82 -16.16
CA ARG A 155 17.14 41.12 -15.12
C ARG A 155 15.64 41.34 -15.26
N ALA A 156 15.20 42.58 -15.46
CA ALA A 156 13.78 42.88 -15.62
C ALA A 156 13.17 42.14 -16.84
N LYS A 157 13.89 42.12 -17.96
CA LYS A 157 13.46 41.41 -19.18
C LYS A 157 13.48 39.89 -19.00
N SER A 158 14.48 39.36 -18.29
CA SER A 158 14.58 37.94 -17.93
C SER A 158 13.43 37.51 -17.03
N LEU A 159 13.11 38.30 -16.00
CA LEU A 159 11.98 38.03 -15.12
C LEU A 159 10.64 38.09 -15.85
N ALA A 160 10.49 39.00 -16.81
CA ALA A 160 9.27 39.08 -17.61
C ALA A 160 8.99 37.75 -18.35
N ILE A 161 9.98 37.20 -19.08
CA ILE A 161 9.78 35.93 -19.78
C ILE A 161 9.61 34.75 -18.79
N ILE A 162 10.33 34.73 -17.67
CA ILE A 162 10.16 33.71 -16.63
C ILE A 162 8.73 33.73 -16.06
N ASN A 163 8.18 34.93 -15.81
CA ASN A 163 6.83 35.08 -15.29
C ASN A 163 5.77 34.63 -16.31
N GLU A 164 5.94 34.91 -17.59
CA GLU A 164 5.02 34.40 -18.63
C GLU A 164 5.03 32.87 -18.71
N VAL A 165 6.20 32.23 -18.56
CA VAL A 165 6.32 30.76 -18.47
C VAL A 165 5.64 30.25 -17.20
N LYS A 166 5.85 30.91 -16.05
CA LYS A 166 5.20 30.59 -14.79
C LYS A 166 3.67 30.65 -14.91
N ASP A 167 3.16 31.73 -15.49
CA ASP A 167 1.72 31.96 -15.61
C ASP A 167 1.08 30.92 -16.52
N ARG A 168 1.76 30.52 -17.61
CA ARG A 168 1.32 29.42 -18.47
C ARG A 168 1.23 28.11 -17.69
N TYR A 169 2.31 27.72 -17.01
CA TYR A 169 2.37 26.48 -16.23
C TYR A 169 1.32 26.43 -15.12
N THR A 170 1.24 27.49 -14.31
CA THR A 170 0.36 27.54 -13.14
C THR A 170 -1.12 27.61 -13.49
N SER A 171 -1.47 28.14 -14.67
CA SER A 171 -2.85 28.14 -15.17
C SER A 171 -3.40 26.75 -15.46
N ASN A 172 -2.53 25.80 -15.79
CA ASN A 172 -2.90 24.42 -16.13
C ASN A 172 -2.59 23.41 -15.01
N ALA A 173 -1.70 23.77 -14.08
CA ALA A 173 -1.27 22.89 -13.00
C ALA A 173 -2.37 22.64 -11.96
N THR A 174 -2.61 21.36 -11.65
CA THR A 174 -3.48 20.96 -10.53
C THR A 174 -2.69 20.87 -9.23
N ASP A 175 -3.39 20.68 -8.10
CA ASP A 175 -2.74 20.54 -6.78
C ASP A 175 -1.80 19.35 -6.64
N GLN A 176 -1.94 18.36 -7.51
CA GLN A 176 -1.10 17.16 -7.50
C GLN A 176 0.21 17.35 -8.29
N MET A 177 0.35 18.46 -9.02
CA MET A 177 1.52 18.77 -9.83
C MET A 177 2.61 19.46 -9.00
N PRO A 178 3.90 19.31 -9.39
CA PRO A 178 5.00 20.03 -8.75
C PRO A 178 4.71 21.54 -8.70
N LYS A 179 4.93 22.16 -7.55
CA LYS A 179 4.67 23.59 -7.39
C LYS A 179 5.81 24.40 -8.00
N TRP A 180 5.47 25.52 -8.64
CA TRP A 180 6.47 26.42 -9.22
C TRP A 180 7.27 27.17 -8.16
N ASP A 181 6.64 27.58 -7.06
CA ASP A 181 7.29 28.47 -6.07
C ASP A 181 8.48 27.81 -5.34
N ASP A 182 8.56 26.47 -5.35
CA ASP A 182 9.67 25.69 -4.81
C ASP A 182 10.73 25.37 -5.88
N SER A 183 10.71 26.06 -7.03
CA SER A 183 11.55 25.71 -8.19
C SER A 183 12.83 26.51 -8.31
N SER A 184 13.86 25.83 -8.82
CA SER A 184 15.04 26.49 -9.39
C SER A 184 14.84 26.72 -10.88
N VAL A 185 14.90 27.99 -11.29
CA VAL A 185 14.79 28.41 -12.68
C VAL A 185 16.18 28.77 -13.21
N TYR A 186 16.56 28.15 -14.32
CA TYR A 186 17.76 28.47 -15.08
C TYR A 186 17.35 29.09 -16.40
N LEU A 187 17.77 30.32 -16.66
CA LEU A 187 17.52 31.02 -17.91
C LEU A 187 18.77 30.96 -18.79
N THR A 188 18.59 30.52 -20.02
CA THR A 188 19.65 30.31 -21.01
C THR A 188 19.26 30.90 -22.36
N ILE A 189 20.26 31.23 -23.19
CA ILE A 189 20.09 31.54 -24.61
C ILE A 189 21.10 30.74 -25.42
N LYS A 190 20.61 29.93 -26.37
CA LYS A 190 21.47 29.04 -27.16
C LYS A 190 22.33 28.14 -26.26
N ASN A 191 21.77 27.70 -25.13
CA ASN A 191 22.41 26.93 -24.06
C ASN A 191 23.53 27.66 -23.29
N TYR A 192 23.66 28.98 -23.44
CA TYR A 192 24.53 29.79 -22.57
C TYR A 192 23.73 30.40 -21.44
N ALA A 193 24.23 30.29 -20.21
CA ALA A 193 23.56 30.81 -19.03
C ALA A 193 23.46 32.34 -19.05
N ILE A 194 22.26 32.85 -18.77
CA ILE A 194 21.98 34.26 -18.51
C ILE A 194 21.92 34.48 -17.00
N GLY A 195 21.23 33.60 -16.28
CA GLY A 195 21.02 33.70 -14.83
C GLY A 195 20.20 32.55 -14.26
N ASP A 196 20.08 32.52 -12.94
CA ASP A 196 19.33 31.50 -12.23
C ASP A 196 18.70 32.01 -10.91
N SER A 197 17.73 31.27 -10.38
CA SER A 197 17.04 31.57 -9.11
C SER A 197 17.43 30.65 -7.95
N THR A 198 18.54 29.92 -8.03
CA THR A 198 18.93 28.94 -6.98
C THR A 198 19.18 29.58 -5.62
N SER A 199 19.46 30.88 -5.60
CA SER A 199 19.68 31.66 -4.38
C SER A 199 18.41 32.28 -3.75
N GLY A 200 17.22 31.91 -4.25
CA GLY A 200 15.92 32.43 -3.81
C GLY A 200 15.43 33.67 -4.59
N GLU A 201 16.34 34.40 -5.23
CA GLU A 201 16.05 35.47 -6.16
C GLU A 201 16.80 35.22 -7.47
N PHE A 202 16.23 35.66 -8.59
CA PHE A 202 16.87 35.54 -9.90
C PHE A 202 18.08 36.48 -10.02
N LYS A 203 19.25 35.92 -10.28
CA LYS A 203 20.51 36.63 -10.44
C LYS A 203 21.13 36.36 -11.79
N LEU A 204 21.77 37.38 -12.36
CA LEU A 204 22.51 37.23 -13.60
C LEU A 204 23.86 36.56 -13.34
N VAL A 205 24.37 35.83 -14.34
CA VAL A 205 25.72 35.27 -14.28
C VAL A 205 26.73 36.41 -14.16
N GLY A 206 27.56 36.37 -13.11
CA GLY A 206 28.59 37.39 -12.85
C GLY A 206 28.14 38.55 -11.97
N GLU A 207 26.86 38.62 -11.62
CA GLU A 207 26.34 39.55 -10.61
C GLU A 207 26.83 39.13 -9.21
N LYS A 208 27.36 40.08 -8.43
CA LYS A 208 27.81 39.88 -7.05
C LYS A 208 26.98 40.68 -6.07
#